data_AF-A0A5K1J443-F1
#
_entry.id   AF-A0A5K1J443-F1
#
_cell.length_a   1.000
_cell.length_b   1.000
_cell.length_c   1.000
_cell.angle_alpha   90.00
_cell.angle_beta   90.00
_cell.angle_gamma   90.00
#
_symmetry.space_group_name_H-M   'P 1'
#
loop_
_entity.id
_entity.type
_entity.pdbx_description
1 polymer ?
#
loop_
_entity_poly.entity_id
_entity_poly.type
_entity_poly.pdbx_seq_one_letter_code
_entity_poly.pdbx_strand_id
1 'polypeptide(L)'
;MSGSSVRMYRATLRTNSAPPKLVVVEAECFSPDERTAFALLSSRVAAVLVPCPAQGELAMQCQAHGCSLNQAAVIATSQRGLPLLLEAGIALALRGAGYENEAAADVVFQPRSSGGLAAAIEYACRLAA
;
A
#
# COMPACT_ATOMS: atom_id res chain seq x y z
N MET A 1 -13.51 -15.24 -20.77
CA MET A 1 -12.66 -16.00 -19.83
C MET A 1 -12.14 -15.03 -18.79
N SER A 2 -12.62 -15.12 -17.55
CA SER A 2 -12.31 -14.19 -16.46
C SER A 2 -10.89 -14.44 -15.95
N GLY A 3 -9.95 -13.56 -16.30
CA GLY A 3 -8.54 -13.64 -15.94
C GLY A 3 -8.24 -13.06 -14.56
N SER A 4 -8.92 -13.54 -13.53
CA SER A 4 -8.55 -13.27 -12.14
C SER A 4 -7.35 -14.16 -11.78
N SER A 5 -6.13 -13.65 -11.92
CA SER A 5 -5.01 -14.22 -11.15
C SER A 5 -4.15 -13.11 -10.58
N VAL A 6 -4.50 -12.73 -9.35
CA VAL A 6 -3.55 -12.07 -8.44
C VAL A 6 -2.38 -13.04 -8.30
N ARG A 7 -1.22 -12.70 -8.86
CA ARG A 7 -0.03 -13.53 -8.75
C ARG A 7 0.61 -13.18 -7.41
N MET A 8 0.24 -13.91 -6.36
CA MET A 8 0.87 -13.82 -5.04
C MET A 8 2.32 -14.33 -5.15
N TYR A 9 3.29 -13.42 -5.19
CA TYR A 9 4.70 -13.78 -4.99
C TYR A 9 4.93 -13.90 -3.49
N ARG A 10 5.17 -15.12 -3.01
CA ARG A 10 5.34 -15.41 -1.58
C ARG A 10 6.75 -15.02 -1.15
N ALA A 11 7.04 -13.72 -1.05
CA ALA A 11 8.05 -13.24 -0.13
C ALA A 11 7.53 -13.52 1.29
N THR A 12 8.43 -13.75 2.25
CA THR A 12 8.12 -14.10 3.65
C THR A 12 7.05 -13.18 4.24
N LEU A 13 5.80 -13.63 4.24
CA LEU A 13 4.65 -12.91 4.78
C LEU A 13 5.02 -12.42 6.19
N ARG A 14 5.14 -11.10 6.35
CA ARG A 14 5.25 -10.46 7.67
C ARG A 14 3.89 -10.62 8.34
N THR A 15 3.59 -11.81 8.85
CA THR A 15 2.29 -12.12 9.45
C THR A 15 2.15 -11.41 10.78
N ASN A 16 1.77 -10.13 10.74
CA ASN A 16 1.10 -9.49 11.85
C ASN A 16 -0.40 -9.68 11.64
N SER A 17 -1.05 -10.39 12.55
CA SER A 17 -2.47 -10.74 12.47
C SER A 17 -3.41 -9.58 12.82
N ALA A 18 -2.85 -8.42 13.21
CA ALA A 18 -3.63 -7.24 13.55
C ALA A 18 -3.98 -6.42 12.28
N PRO A 19 -5.23 -5.93 12.17
CA PRO A 19 -5.61 -4.98 11.12
C PRO A 19 -4.69 -3.75 11.12
N PRO A 20 -4.34 -3.20 9.94
CA PRO A 20 -3.59 -1.96 9.87
C PRO A 20 -4.40 -0.81 10.47
N LYS A 21 -3.73 0.05 11.25
CA LYS A 21 -4.29 1.29 11.79
C LYS A 21 -3.97 2.51 10.92
N LEU A 22 -3.00 2.37 10.02
CA LEU A 22 -2.56 3.38 9.07
C LEU A 22 -2.35 2.74 7.70
N VAL A 23 -2.82 3.40 6.65
CA VAL A 23 -2.51 3.03 5.27
C VAL A 23 -1.87 4.23 4.58
N VAL A 24 -0.63 4.07 4.13
CA VAL A 24 0.08 5.08 3.34
C VAL A 24 0.06 4.67 1.87
N VAL A 25 -0.36 5.58 1.01
CA VAL A 25 -0.34 5.39 -0.44
C VAL A 25 0.73 6.29 -1.01
N GLU A 26 1.76 5.70 -1.61
CA GLU A 26 2.78 6.44 -2.34
C GLU A 26 2.26 6.76 -3.74
N ALA A 27 1.85 8.01 -3.96
CA ALA A 27 1.42 8.52 -5.25
C ALA A 27 1.38 10.06 -5.28
N GLU A 28 1.57 10.66 -6.45
CA GLU A 28 1.48 12.12 -6.63
C GLU A 28 0.04 12.64 -6.64
N CYS A 29 -0.87 11.87 -7.23
CA CYS A 29 -2.28 12.23 -7.36
C CYS A 29 -3.12 10.96 -7.54
N PHE A 30 -4.45 11.10 -7.44
CA PHE A 30 -5.42 10.05 -7.72
C PHE A 30 -6.26 10.38 -8.96
N SER A 31 -6.52 9.37 -9.78
CA SER A 31 -7.62 9.36 -10.76
C SER A 31 -8.98 9.42 -10.04
N PRO A 32 -10.09 9.68 -10.75
CA PRO A 32 -11.42 9.70 -10.13
C PRO A 32 -11.79 8.41 -9.39
N ASP A 33 -11.49 7.25 -9.97
CA ASP A 33 -11.80 5.95 -9.38
C ASP A 33 -10.93 5.68 -8.14
N GLU A 34 -9.64 5.97 -8.22
CA GLU A 34 -8.71 5.83 -7.10
C GLU A 34 -9.07 6.77 -5.94
N ARG A 35 -9.55 7.98 -6.25
CA ARG A 35 -10.01 8.95 -5.25
C ARG A 35 -11.26 8.44 -4.53
N THR A 36 -12.17 7.80 -5.26
CA THR A 36 -13.37 7.18 -4.68
C THR A 36 -12.99 6.02 -3.76
N ALA A 37 -12.10 5.14 -4.21
CA ALA A 37 -11.58 4.05 -3.39
C ALA A 37 -10.84 4.58 -2.14
N PHE A 38 -10.03 5.64 -2.29
CA PHE A 38 -9.31 6.26 -1.18
C PHE A 38 -10.24 6.93 -0.17
N ALA A 39 -11.31 7.58 -0.62
CA ALA A 39 -12.33 8.14 0.27
C ALA A 39 -12.98 7.03 1.13
N LEU A 40 -13.33 5.89 0.52
CA LEU A 40 -13.85 4.73 1.25
C LEU A 40 -12.84 4.19 2.26
N LEU A 41 -11.56 4.10 1.89
CA LEU A 41 -10.50 3.70 2.81
C LEU A 41 -10.39 4.66 4.01
N SER A 42 -10.34 5.97 3.74
CA SER A 42 -10.21 7.00 4.77
C SER A 42 -11.39 7.05 5.75
N SER A 43 -12.56 6.53 5.37
CA SER A 43 -13.72 6.39 6.26
C SER A 43 -13.57 5.25 7.28
N ARG A 44 -12.60 4.35 7.09
CA ARG A 44 -12.40 3.13 7.90
C ARG A 44 -11.10 3.15 8.71
N VAL A 45 -10.06 3.74 8.15
CA VAL A 45 -8.70 3.73 8.72
C VAL A 45 -7.99 5.03 8.39
N ALA A 46 -7.01 5.42 9.21
CA ALA A 46 -6.15 6.56 8.87
C ALA A 46 -5.47 6.26 7.52
N ALA A 47 -5.65 7.16 6.55
CA ALA A 47 -5.15 7.01 5.21
C ALA A 47 -4.40 8.26 4.78
N VAL A 48 -3.17 8.11 4.31
CA VAL A 48 -2.28 9.23 3.96
C VAL A 48 -1.74 9.04 2.55
N LEU A 49 -1.75 10.11 1.76
CA LEU A 49 -1.11 10.17 0.44
C LEU A 49 0.29 10.79 0.59
N VAL A 50 1.33 10.11 0.10
CA VAL A 50 2.72 10.59 0.18
C VAL A 50 3.37 10.55 -1.22
N PRO A 51 3.70 11.69 -1.84
CA PRO A 51 4.17 11.72 -3.23
C PRO A 51 5.68 11.45 -3.41
N CYS A 52 6.50 11.75 -2.40
CA CYS A 52 7.95 11.61 -2.45
C CYS A 52 8.48 11.27 -1.05
N PRO A 53 8.32 10.02 -0.60
CA PRO A 53 8.73 9.63 0.74
C PRO A 53 10.24 9.68 0.91
N ALA A 54 10.69 10.22 2.03
CA ALA A 54 12.06 10.08 2.52
C ALA A 54 12.16 8.87 3.47
N GLN A 55 13.39 8.47 3.79
CA GLN A 55 13.61 7.46 4.83
C GLN A 55 13.06 7.96 6.18
N GLY A 56 12.38 7.09 6.92
CA GLY A 56 11.73 7.44 8.19
C GLY A 56 10.38 8.16 8.06
N GLU A 57 9.91 8.45 6.85
CA GLU A 57 8.58 9.05 6.63
C GLU A 57 7.46 8.17 7.22
N LEU A 58 7.55 6.84 7.07
CA LEU A 58 6.53 5.94 7.64
C LEU A 58 6.50 6.01 9.16
N ALA A 59 7.67 6.09 9.80
CA ALA A 59 7.77 6.25 11.25
C ALA A 59 7.13 7.56 11.74
N MET A 60 7.34 8.66 11.01
CA MET A 60 6.72 9.95 11.29
C MET A 60 5.19 9.88 11.17
N GLN A 61 4.67 9.26 10.11
CA GLN A 61 3.23 9.07 9.94
C GLN A 61 2.65 8.16 11.04
N CYS A 62 3.33 7.06 11.37
CA CYS A 62 2.94 6.18 12.46
C CYS A 62 2.87 6.91 13.81
N GLN A 63 3.86 7.77 14.10
CA GLN A 63 3.86 8.58 15.31
C GLN A 63 2.69 9.57 15.33
N ALA A 64 2.42 10.25 14.22
CA ALA A 64 1.29 11.19 14.09
C ALA A 64 -0.07 10.51 14.29
N HIS A 65 -0.17 9.22 13.94
CA HIS A 65 -1.39 8.42 14.04
C HIS A 65 -1.42 7.45 15.25
N GLY A 66 -0.41 7.49 16.13
CA GLY A 66 -0.37 6.69 17.36
C GLY A 66 -0.33 5.18 17.11
N CYS A 67 0.29 4.71 16.03
CA CYS A 67 0.43 3.30 15.71
C CYS A 67 1.90 2.87 15.56
N SER A 68 2.16 1.55 15.58
CA SER A 68 3.49 1.02 15.27
C SER A 68 3.67 0.80 13.77
N LEU A 69 4.92 0.73 13.30
CA LEU A 69 5.25 0.38 11.89
C LEU A 69 4.58 -0.93 11.44
N ASN A 70 4.51 -1.90 12.37
CA ASN A 70 3.86 -3.19 12.19
C ASN A 70 2.34 -3.12 11.95
N GLN A 71 1.71 -1.98 12.28
CA GLN A 71 0.29 -1.70 12.06
C GLN A 71 0.08 -0.76 10.87
N ALA A 72 1.12 -0.49 10.08
CA ALA A 72 1.01 0.29 8.87
C ALA A 72 1.03 -0.60 7.64
N ALA A 73 0.10 -0.34 6.71
CA ALA A 73 0.14 -0.86 5.35
C ALA A 73 0.63 0.24 4.40
N VAL A 74 1.45 -0.14 3.42
CA VAL A 74 1.98 0.77 2.41
C VAL A 74 1.61 0.27 1.02
N ILE A 75 1.17 1.17 0.14
CA ILE A 75 0.98 0.90 -1.29
C ILE A 75 2.00 1.72 -2.09
N ALA A 76 2.99 1.07 -2.68
CA ALA A 76 3.96 1.69 -3.59
C ALA A 76 3.47 1.64 -5.04
N THR A 77 3.52 2.78 -5.73
CA THR A 77 3.11 2.91 -7.14
C THR A 77 4.27 3.29 -8.06
N SER A 78 5.38 3.77 -7.50
CA SER A 78 6.60 4.13 -8.19
C SER A 78 7.85 3.66 -7.43
N GLN A 79 9.02 3.79 -8.05
CA GLN A 79 10.32 3.41 -7.47
C GLN A 79 10.60 4.11 -6.14
N ARG A 80 9.97 5.28 -5.91
CA ARG A 80 10.14 6.07 -4.69
C ARG A 80 9.55 5.41 -3.46
N GLY A 81 8.65 4.43 -3.61
CA GLY A 81 7.98 3.77 -2.48
C GLY A 81 8.86 2.86 -1.62
N LEU A 82 10.08 2.52 -2.07
CA LEU A 82 10.92 1.53 -1.40
C LEU A 82 11.18 1.82 0.10
N PRO A 83 11.53 3.06 0.51
CA PRO A 83 11.78 3.33 1.92
C PRO A 83 10.57 3.01 2.81
N LEU A 84 9.35 3.24 2.31
CA LEU A 84 8.12 2.93 3.04
C LEU A 84 7.89 1.41 3.12
N LEU A 85 8.10 0.66 2.03
CA LEU A 85 7.85 -0.79 2.00
C LEU A 85 8.77 -1.56 2.95
N LEU A 86 10.02 -1.14 3.09
CA LEU A 86 10.99 -1.82 3.96
C LEU A 86 10.61 -1.73 5.44
N GLU A 87 10.00 -0.60 5.83
CA GLU A 87 9.58 -0.29 7.20
C GLU A 87 8.18 -0.86 7.52
N ALA A 88 7.32 -1.05 6.52
CA ALA A 88 5.93 -1.41 6.72
C ALA A 88 5.72 -2.81 7.32
N GLY A 89 4.65 -2.94 8.10
CA GLY A 89 4.12 -4.23 8.52
C GLY A 89 3.48 -5.00 7.37
N ILE A 90 2.82 -4.28 6.45
CA ILE A 90 2.20 -4.83 5.23
C ILE A 90 2.66 -4.01 4.03
N ALA A 91 3.37 -4.63 3.10
CA ALA A 91 3.96 -4.01 1.92
C ALA A 91 3.20 -4.42 0.66
N LEU A 92 2.59 -3.47 -0.04
CA LEU A 92 1.86 -3.68 -1.29
C LEU A 92 2.52 -2.87 -2.41
N ALA A 93 2.67 -3.44 -3.59
CA ALA A 93 3.24 -2.74 -4.74
C ALA A 93 2.41 -2.96 -6.00
N LEU A 94 2.51 -2.01 -6.95
CA LEU A 94 2.00 -2.21 -8.31
C LEU A 94 3.09 -2.80 -9.21
N ARG A 95 2.70 -3.61 -10.19
CA ARG A 95 3.59 -3.99 -11.29
C ARG A 95 4.06 -2.75 -12.04
N GLY A 96 5.36 -2.62 -12.22
CA GLY A 96 6.01 -1.44 -12.77
C GLY A 96 6.42 -0.39 -11.73
N ALA A 97 6.16 -0.62 -10.43
CA ALA A 97 6.62 0.28 -9.36
C ALA A 97 8.13 0.17 -9.07
N GLY A 98 8.88 -0.65 -9.82
CA GLY A 98 10.31 -0.88 -9.64
C GLY A 98 10.61 -2.28 -9.10
N TYR A 99 11.72 -2.86 -9.55
CA TYR A 99 12.10 -4.24 -9.21
C TYR A 99 12.21 -4.46 -7.70
N GLU A 100 12.84 -3.53 -6.99
CA GLU A 100 13.02 -3.62 -5.53
C GLU A 100 11.69 -3.56 -4.79
N ASN A 101 10.74 -2.75 -5.26
CA ASN A 101 9.41 -2.65 -4.67
C ASN A 101 8.59 -3.92 -4.90
N GLU A 102 8.64 -4.48 -6.11
CA GLU A 102 7.97 -5.76 -6.40
C GLU A 102 8.57 -6.91 -5.59
N ALA A 103 9.88 -6.89 -5.34
CA ALA A 103 10.56 -7.90 -4.52
C ALA A 103 10.29 -7.74 -3.01
N ALA A 104 10.12 -6.51 -2.53
CA ALA A 104 9.85 -6.19 -1.12
C ALA A 104 8.37 -6.35 -0.74
N ALA A 105 7.46 -6.35 -1.71
CA ALA A 105 6.02 -6.42 -1.46
C ALA A 105 5.54 -7.82 -1.06
N ASP A 106 4.62 -7.87 -0.10
CA ASP A 106 3.84 -9.06 0.25
C ASP A 106 2.83 -9.41 -0.86
N VAL A 107 2.29 -8.38 -1.52
CA VAL A 107 1.33 -8.52 -2.63
C VAL A 107 1.66 -7.54 -3.74
N VAL A 108 1.73 -8.07 -4.97
CA VAL A 108 1.95 -7.27 -6.18
C VAL A 108 0.67 -7.23 -7.03
N PHE A 109 0.14 -6.03 -7.23
CA PHE A 109 -1.06 -5.77 -8.02
C PHE A 109 -0.70 -5.48 -9.49
N GLN A 110 -1.72 -5.48 -10.36
CA GLN A 110 -1.54 -5.09 -11.76
C GLN A 110 -1.01 -3.65 -11.88
N PRO A 111 -0.50 -3.25 -13.07
CA PRO A 111 -0.11 -1.86 -13.30
C PRO A 111 -1.26 -0.90 -13.02
N ARG A 112 -0.91 0.34 -12.65
CA ARG A 112 -1.89 1.39 -12.38
C ARG A 112 -2.84 1.64 -13.55
N SER A 113 -2.32 1.58 -14.78
CA SER A 113 -3.10 1.72 -16.03
C SER A 113 -4.19 0.67 -16.21
N SER A 114 -4.10 -0.45 -15.49
CA SER A 114 -5.08 -1.54 -15.51
C SER A 114 -5.97 -1.54 -14.26
N GLY A 115 -6.04 -0.43 -13.53
CA GLY A 115 -6.82 -0.30 -12.29
C GLY A 115 -6.13 -0.86 -11.05
N GLY A 116 -4.82 -1.15 -11.11
CA GLY A 116 -4.10 -1.80 -10.02
C GLY A 116 -4.10 -1.02 -8.70
N LEU A 117 -4.04 0.32 -8.74
CA LEU A 117 -4.05 1.15 -7.53
C LEU A 117 -5.40 1.11 -6.82
N ALA A 118 -6.51 1.22 -7.58
CA ALA A 118 -7.85 1.09 -7.01
C ALA A 118 -8.03 -0.29 -6.34
N ALA A 119 -7.61 -1.36 -7.02
CA ALA A 119 -7.65 -2.71 -6.47
C ALA A 119 -6.78 -2.89 -5.20
N ALA A 120 -5.62 -2.24 -5.14
CA ALA A 120 -4.76 -2.25 -3.96
C ALA A 120 -5.40 -1.50 -2.78
N ILE A 121 -6.02 -0.34 -3.03
CA ILE A 121 -6.76 0.43 -2.02
C ILE A 121 -7.96 -0.38 -1.50
N GLU A 122 -8.72 -1.03 -2.37
CA GLU A 122 -9.83 -1.91 -1.98
C GLU A 122 -9.36 -3.13 -1.18
N TYR A 123 -8.18 -3.67 -1.49
CA TYR A 123 -7.56 -4.71 -0.69
C TYR A 123 -7.23 -4.20 0.71
N ALA A 124 -6.63 -3.00 0.82
CA ALA A 124 -6.35 -2.36 2.11
C ALA A 124 -7.63 -2.10 2.93
N CYS A 125 -8.74 -1.72 2.28
CA CYS A 125 -10.06 -1.59 2.93
C CYS A 125 -10.54 -2.90 3.59
N ARG A 126 -10.20 -4.05 3.01
CA ARG A 126 -10.54 -5.37 3.58
C ARG A 126 -9.61 -5.78 4.71
N LEU A 127 -8.36 -5.35 4.67
CA LEU A 127 -7.41 -5.59 5.76
C LEU A 127 -7.77 -4.82 7.03
N ALA A 128 -8.30 -3.60 6.86
CA ALA A 128 -8.71 -2.73 7.97
C ALA A 128 -10.08 -3.06 8.56
N ALA A 129 -10.78 -4.07 8.03
CA ALA A 129 -12.13 -4.46 8.44
C ALA A 129 -12.15 -5.47 9.60
#